data_AF-A0A6M3Y468-F1
#
_entry.id   AF-A0A6M3Y468-F1
#
_cell.length_a   1.000
_cell.length_b   1.000
_cell.length_c   1.000
_cell.angle_alpha   90.00
_cell.angle_beta   90.00
_cell.angle_gamma   90.00
#
_symmetry.space_group_name_H-M   'P 1'
#
loop_
_entity.id
_entity.type
_entity.pdbx_description
1 polymer ?
#
loop_
_entity_poly.entity_id
_entity_poly.type
_entity_poly.pdbx_seq_one_letter_code
_entity_poly.pdbx_strand_id
1 'polypeptide(L)'
;VSGDARVYGNAWVSGDARVYGNAWVQFGRLTVDIHTHFQDYIASSLNVYPIKGFYYLYKRVVKVSDGEYRACFDNKTIYKDGKVTRTKDFDPDITVSCSSGIHASTPFYYSQGDTLITVKIKASDIITCQEGKVRCKAVTTIGEVESDIEL
;
A
#
# COMPACT_ATOMS: atom_id res chain seq x y z
N VAL A 1 30.26 25.81 -4.60
CA VAL A 1 29.67 26.16 -5.92
C VAL A 1 28.65 27.25 -5.69
N SER A 2 28.71 28.36 -6.40
CA SER A 2 27.70 29.42 -6.37
C SER A 2 27.28 29.71 -7.82
N GLY A 3 25.98 29.63 -8.11
CA GLY A 3 25.40 29.72 -9.46
C GLY A 3 24.71 28.44 -9.90
N ASP A 4 24.00 28.49 -11.04
CA ASP A 4 23.30 27.33 -11.62
C ASP A 4 24.31 26.29 -12.14
N ALA A 5 24.34 25.11 -11.51
CA ALA A 5 25.19 24.00 -11.93
C ALA A 5 24.38 22.98 -12.72
N ARG A 6 24.78 22.71 -13.97
CA ARG A 6 24.25 21.58 -14.74
C ARG A 6 25.05 20.33 -14.40
N VAL A 7 24.40 19.36 -13.78
CA VAL A 7 25.00 18.10 -13.38
C VAL A 7 24.46 16.99 -14.28
N TYR A 8 25.36 16.25 -14.93
CA TYR A 8 25.03 15.14 -15.82
C TYR A 8 25.79 13.87 -15.39
N GLY A 9 25.23 12.70 -15.69
CA GLY A 9 25.83 11.41 -15.33
C GLY A 9 25.64 11.02 -13.85
N ASN A 10 26.43 10.07 -13.38
CA ASN A 10 26.36 9.53 -12.01
C ASN A 10 27.03 10.47 -11.00
N ALA A 11 26.36 11.56 -10.64
CA ALA A 11 26.87 12.51 -9.66
C ALA A 11 26.35 12.22 -8.26
N TRP A 12 27.23 12.34 -7.26
CA TRP A 12 26.88 12.22 -5.85
C TRP A 12 26.73 13.61 -5.25
N VAL A 13 25.56 13.89 -4.68
CA VAL A 13 25.29 15.11 -3.93
C VAL A 13 25.12 14.73 -2.47
N SER A 14 26.01 15.21 -1.60
CA SER A 14 26.06 14.86 -0.17
C SER A 14 25.80 16.08 0.73
N GLY A 15 25.29 15.83 1.93
CA GLY A 15 24.92 16.87 2.91
C GLY A 15 23.48 17.37 2.73
N ASP A 16 23.13 18.49 3.36
CA ASP A 16 21.79 19.09 3.33
C ASP A 16 21.51 19.85 2.03
N ALA A 17 21.56 19.14 0.90
CA ALA A 17 21.38 19.73 -0.42
C ALA A 17 19.90 20.01 -0.73
N ARG A 18 19.62 21.20 -1.27
CA ARG A 18 18.30 21.56 -1.80
C ARG A 18 18.31 21.37 -3.32
N VAL A 19 17.41 20.51 -3.81
CA VAL A 19 17.22 20.28 -5.25
C VAL A 19 15.96 21.01 -5.70
N TYR A 20 16.10 21.89 -6.68
CA TYR A 20 15.01 22.71 -7.21
C TYR A 20 14.61 22.24 -8.61
N GLY A 21 13.33 22.41 -8.96
CA GLY A 21 12.76 21.98 -10.25
C GLY A 21 12.25 20.54 -10.25
N ASN A 22 12.06 19.98 -11.45
CA ASN A 22 11.56 18.60 -11.61
C ASN A 22 12.70 17.61 -11.33
N ALA A 23 12.70 17.01 -10.15
CA ALA A 23 13.68 16.00 -9.74
C ALA A 23 13.04 14.61 -9.68
N TRP A 24 13.78 13.60 -10.12
CA TRP A 24 13.39 12.19 -9.99
C TRP A 24 14.24 11.55 -8.90
N VAL A 25 13.63 11.24 -7.77
CA VAL A 25 14.28 10.54 -6.66
C VAL A 25 13.88 9.06 -6.74
N GLN A 26 14.85 8.20 -7.07
CA GLN A 26 14.58 6.77 -7.25
C GLN A 26 14.65 5.96 -5.95
N PHE A 27 15.44 6.43 -4.97
CA PHE A 27 15.56 5.79 -3.66
C PHE A 27 15.91 6.84 -2.59
N GLY A 28 15.50 6.57 -1.36
CA GLY A 28 15.78 7.40 -0.20
C GLY A 28 15.52 6.63 1.09
N ARG A 29 16.13 7.05 2.19
CA ARG A 29 15.89 6.46 3.52
C ARG A 29 15.04 7.41 4.34
N LEU A 30 13.80 7.01 4.60
CA LEU A 30 12.94 7.72 5.55
C LEU A 30 13.29 7.27 6.98
N THR A 31 13.80 8.20 7.81
CA THR A 31 14.13 7.94 9.22
C THR A 31 13.26 8.83 10.10
N VAL A 32 12.01 8.42 10.28
CA VAL A 32 11.01 9.13 11.08
C VAL A 32 10.28 8.12 11.98
N ASP A 33 9.63 8.64 13.01
CA ASP A 33 8.80 7.83 13.89
C ASP A 33 7.47 7.46 13.18
N ILE A 34 7.16 6.16 13.17
CA ILE A 34 5.98 5.61 12.48
C ILE A 34 4.65 6.05 13.11
N HIS A 35 4.65 6.42 14.40
CA HIS A 35 3.47 6.91 15.10
C HIS A 35 3.08 8.32 14.66
N THR A 36 4.06 9.12 14.22
CA THR A 36 3.85 10.55 13.90
C THR A 36 3.83 10.86 12.41
N HIS A 37 4.49 10.03 11.57
CA HIS A 37 4.64 10.27 10.13
C HIS A 37 4.06 9.13 9.29
N PHE A 38 2.90 8.64 9.70
CA PHE A 38 2.28 7.45 9.13
C PHE A 38 1.99 7.56 7.62
N GLN A 39 1.54 8.74 7.16
CA GLN A 39 1.31 9.00 5.74
C GLN A 39 2.59 8.94 4.92
N ASP A 40 3.69 9.51 5.43
CA ASP A 40 4.98 9.49 4.74
C ASP A 40 5.54 8.07 4.62
N TYR A 41 5.25 7.23 5.61
CA TYR A 41 5.62 5.81 5.57
C TYR A 41 4.85 5.06 4.48
N ILE A 42 3.53 5.27 4.36
CA ILE A 42 2.73 4.66 3.28
C ILE A 42 3.19 5.19 1.91
N ALA A 43 3.41 6.50 1.79
CA ALA A 43 3.88 7.11 0.56
C ALA A 43 5.25 6.57 0.15
N SER A 44 6.21 6.47 1.07
CA SER A 44 7.54 5.93 0.77
C SER A 44 7.53 4.42 0.48
N SER A 45 6.66 3.65 1.15
CA SER A 45 6.62 2.19 1.00
C SER A 45 5.82 1.72 -0.20
N LEU A 46 4.72 2.41 -0.52
CA LEU A 46 3.73 1.97 -1.51
C LEU A 46 3.54 2.95 -2.66
N ASN A 47 4.11 4.16 -2.56
CA ASN A 47 3.90 5.25 -3.51
C ASN A 47 2.41 5.61 -3.69
N VAL A 48 1.65 5.61 -2.59
CA VAL A 48 0.22 5.95 -2.57
C VAL A 48 -0.05 7.02 -1.53
N TYR A 49 -0.84 8.03 -1.91
CA TYR A 49 -1.35 9.07 -1.02
C TYR A 49 -2.87 8.97 -0.84
N PRO A 50 -3.42 9.39 0.31
CA PRO A 50 -4.85 9.30 0.54
C PRO A 50 -5.61 10.35 -0.28
N ILE A 51 -6.72 9.95 -0.89
CA ILE A 51 -7.66 10.84 -1.56
C ILE A 51 -8.91 10.97 -0.69
N LYS A 52 -9.17 12.19 -0.19
CA LYS A 52 -10.30 12.46 0.72
C LYS A 52 -10.34 11.53 1.95
N GLY A 53 -9.16 11.18 2.49
CA GLY A 53 -9.01 10.31 3.66
C GLY A 53 -9.06 8.81 3.38
N PHE A 54 -8.98 8.39 2.11
CA PHE A 54 -8.98 6.98 1.71
C PHE A 54 -7.75 6.61 0.89
N TYR A 55 -7.21 5.42 1.16
CA TYR A 55 -6.19 4.77 0.34
C TYR A 55 -6.84 3.75 -0.59
N TYR A 56 -6.26 3.59 -1.77
CA TYR A 56 -6.69 2.63 -2.78
C TYR A 56 -5.51 1.70 -3.03
N LEU A 57 -5.68 0.44 -2.65
CA LEU A 57 -4.65 -0.59 -2.73
C LEU A 57 -5.24 -1.86 -3.31
N TYR A 58 -4.43 -2.90 -3.41
CA TYR A 58 -4.79 -4.14 -4.05
C TYR A 58 -4.66 -5.30 -3.09
N LYS A 59 -5.48 -6.32 -3.33
CA LYS A 59 -5.46 -7.56 -2.58
C LYS A 59 -5.61 -8.73 -3.53
N ARG A 60 -4.77 -9.75 -3.38
CA ARG A 60 -5.00 -11.04 -4.03
C ARG A 60 -6.01 -11.87 -3.25
N VAL A 61 -6.88 -12.53 -4.00
CA VAL A 61 -8.01 -13.33 -3.52
C VAL A 61 -8.23 -14.52 -4.46
N VAL A 62 -9.08 -15.45 -4.06
CA VAL A 62 -9.58 -16.54 -4.90
C VAL A 62 -11.01 -16.19 -5.33
N LYS A 63 -11.30 -16.16 -6.63
CA LYS A 63 -12.65 -15.90 -7.14
C LYS A 63 -13.60 -17.02 -6.73
N VAL A 64 -14.77 -16.65 -6.22
CA VAL A 64 -15.85 -17.59 -5.88
C VAL A 64 -16.95 -17.50 -6.92
N SER A 65 -17.39 -16.28 -7.22
CA SER A 65 -18.34 -15.95 -8.28
C SER A 65 -18.15 -14.50 -8.69
N ASP A 66 -18.95 -14.01 -9.64
CA ASP A 66 -18.94 -12.59 -9.98
C ASP A 66 -19.22 -11.72 -8.74
N GLY A 67 -18.33 -10.75 -8.50
CA GLY A 67 -18.37 -9.86 -7.34
C GLY A 67 -18.16 -10.51 -5.97
N GLU A 68 -17.73 -11.77 -5.89
CA GLU A 68 -17.48 -12.48 -4.63
C GLU A 68 -16.15 -13.24 -4.62
N TYR A 69 -15.33 -12.97 -3.61
CA TYR A 69 -13.96 -13.47 -3.53
C TYR A 69 -13.61 -13.93 -2.12
N ARG A 70 -12.77 -14.95 -2.00
CA ARG A 70 -12.33 -15.53 -0.73
C ARG A 70 -10.87 -15.17 -0.45
N ALA A 71 -10.53 -14.98 0.83
CA ALA A 71 -9.14 -14.76 1.22
C ALA A 71 -8.26 -15.98 0.89
N CYS A 72 -7.01 -15.75 0.49
CA CYS A 72 -6.09 -16.84 0.11
C CYS A 72 -5.71 -17.76 1.28
N PHE A 73 -5.56 -17.20 2.49
CA PHE A 73 -5.04 -17.89 3.68
C PHE A 73 -6.09 -18.11 4.77
N ASP A 74 -7.33 -17.67 4.55
CA ASP A 74 -8.46 -17.91 5.44
C ASP A 74 -9.68 -18.26 4.59
N ASN A 75 -10.22 -19.46 4.78
CA ASN A 75 -11.37 -19.92 4.01
C ASN A 75 -12.69 -19.28 4.47
N LYS A 76 -12.70 -18.53 5.57
CA LYS A 76 -13.92 -17.92 6.14
C LYS A 76 -14.15 -16.49 5.66
N THR A 77 -13.08 -15.74 5.38
CA THR A 77 -13.21 -14.34 4.98
C THR A 77 -13.63 -14.23 3.52
N ILE A 78 -14.78 -13.59 3.30
CA ILE A 78 -15.32 -13.26 1.98
C ILE A 78 -15.30 -11.74 1.77
N TYR A 79 -14.93 -11.35 0.56
CA TYR A 79 -14.95 -9.99 0.03
C TYR A 79 -16.05 -9.92 -1.02
N LYS A 80 -16.89 -8.88 -0.96
CA LYS A 80 -17.95 -8.65 -1.95
C LYS A 80 -17.91 -7.22 -2.46
N ASP A 81 -18.17 -7.03 -3.74
CA ASP A 81 -18.12 -5.70 -4.35
C ASP A 81 -19.05 -4.70 -3.66
N GLY A 82 -18.54 -3.51 -3.42
CA GLY A 82 -19.22 -2.44 -2.69
C GLY A 82 -19.43 -2.71 -1.20
N LYS A 83 -19.01 -3.87 -0.66
CA LYS A 83 -19.19 -4.22 0.76
C LYS A 83 -17.92 -4.01 1.57
N VAL A 84 -18.12 -3.67 2.85
CA VAL A 84 -17.05 -3.56 3.83
C VAL A 84 -16.79 -4.91 4.46
N THR A 85 -15.56 -5.39 4.38
CA THR A 85 -15.07 -6.54 5.14
C THR A 85 -14.29 -6.02 6.34
N ARG A 86 -14.62 -6.50 7.55
CA ARG A 86 -13.96 -6.13 8.82
C ARG A 86 -13.41 -7.35 9.51
N THR A 87 -12.23 -7.23 10.08
CA THR A 87 -11.70 -8.22 11.02
C THR A 87 -12.10 -7.83 12.45
N LYS A 88 -12.55 -8.81 13.25
CA LYS A 88 -12.95 -8.60 14.65
C LYS A 88 -11.76 -8.71 15.60
N ASP A 89 -10.80 -9.58 15.27
CA ASP A 89 -9.68 -9.95 16.14
C ASP A 89 -8.35 -9.45 15.55
N PHE A 90 -8.28 -8.16 15.19
CA PHE A 90 -7.04 -7.57 14.68
C PHE A 90 -6.04 -7.29 15.81
N ASP A 91 -4.76 -7.47 15.51
CA ASP A 91 -3.67 -7.14 16.41
C ASP A 91 -3.37 -5.63 16.33
N PRO A 92 -3.49 -4.86 17.43
CA PRO A 92 -3.24 -3.43 17.41
C PRO A 92 -1.76 -3.06 17.38
N ASP A 93 -0.83 -4.01 17.56
CA ASP A 93 0.60 -3.72 17.60
C ASP A 93 1.08 -3.24 16.23
N ILE A 94 1.40 -1.95 16.15
CA ILE A 94 1.83 -1.32 14.90
C ILE A 94 3.25 -1.70 14.49
N THR A 95 4.04 -2.25 15.42
CA THR A 95 5.43 -2.67 15.18
C THR A 95 5.51 -4.04 14.50
N VAL A 96 4.41 -4.79 14.46
CA VAL A 96 4.31 -6.08 13.79
C VAL A 96 3.74 -5.93 12.37
N SER A 97 4.58 -6.23 11.38
CA SER A 97 4.23 -6.20 9.95
C SER A 97 3.12 -7.20 9.60
N CYS A 98 3.31 -8.48 9.95
CA CYS A 98 2.37 -9.57 9.68
C CYS A 98 1.77 -10.13 10.96
N SER A 99 0.49 -9.86 11.18
CA SER A 99 -0.32 -10.44 12.27
C SER A 99 -1.80 -10.43 11.84
N SER A 100 -2.73 -10.68 12.75
CA SER A 100 -4.16 -10.65 12.42
C SER A 100 -4.58 -9.26 11.91
N GLY A 101 -5.30 -9.24 10.78
CA GLY A 101 -5.55 -8.03 10.02
C GLY A 101 -5.81 -8.32 8.55
N ILE A 102 -6.44 -7.38 7.86
CA ILE A 102 -6.57 -7.44 6.41
C ILE A 102 -5.31 -6.84 5.82
N HIS A 103 -4.61 -7.60 4.97
CA HIS A 103 -3.44 -7.12 4.26
C HIS A 103 -3.80 -6.64 2.85
N ALA A 104 -3.23 -5.51 2.44
CA ALA A 104 -3.33 -4.94 1.10
C ALA A 104 -2.00 -4.27 0.73
N SER A 105 -1.68 -4.20 -0.55
CA SER A 105 -0.42 -3.64 -1.05
C SER A 105 -0.55 -3.19 -2.51
N THR A 106 0.56 -2.96 -3.20
CA THR A 106 0.63 -2.78 -4.65
C THR A 106 0.16 -4.05 -5.39
N PRO A 107 -0.20 -3.94 -6.69
CA PRO A 107 -0.72 -5.07 -7.47
C PRO A 107 0.18 -6.32 -7.51
N PHE A 108 1.48 -6.13 -7.40
CA PHE A 108 2.50 -7.15 -7.64
C PHE A 108 3.12 -7.71 -6.37
N TYR A 109 2.72 -7.22 -5.19
CA TYR A 109 3.33 -7.64 -3.92
C TYR A 109 3.04 -9.11 -3.57
N TYR A 110 1.78 -9.53 -3.75
CA TYR A 110 1.35 -10.90 -3.51
C TYR A 110 1.16 -11.64 -4.83
N SER A 111 1.61 -12.90 -4.86
CA SER A 111 1.46 -13.81 -6.02
C SER A 111 0.43 -14.92 -5.80
N GLN A 112 -0.04 -15.14 -4.56
CA GLN A 112 -1.02 -16.18 -4.24
C GLN A 112 -2.45 -15.69 -4.48
N GLY A 113 -3.29 -16.52 -5.10
CA GLY A 113 -4.67 -16.18 -5.47
C GLY A 113 -4.78 -15.96 -6.97
N ASP A 114 -5.91 -16.35 -7.55
CA ASP A 114 -6.17 -16.26 -9.00
C ASP A 114 -6.66 -14.88 -9.44
N THR A 115 -7.06 -14.03 -8.49
CA THR A 115 -7.75 -12.77 -8.78
C THR A 115 -7.15 -11.62 -8.00
N LEU A 116 -7.06 -10.46 -8.63
CA LEU A 116 -6.66 -9.21 -8.00
C LEU A 116 -7.90 -8.32 -7.85
N ILE A 117 -8.15 -7.83 -6.63
CA ILE A 117 -9.22 -6.87 -6.37
C ILE A 117 -8.63 -5.54 -5.90
N THR A 118 -9.30 -4.44 -6.26
CA THR A 118 -9.02 -3.12 -5.69
C THR A 118 -9.80 -2.95 -4.39
N VAL A 119 -9.14 -2.48 -3.35
CA VAL A 119 -9.72 -2.21 -2.03
C VAL A 119 -9.56 -0.74 -1.65
N LYS A 120 -10.66 -0.14 -1.20
CA LYS A 120 -10.67 1.19 -0.57
C LYS A 120 -10.51 1.04 0.94
N ILE A 121 -9.60 1.79 1.53
CA ILE A 121 -9.26 1.71 2.95
C ILE A 121 -9.36 3.09 3.56
N LYS A 122 -10.15 3.27 4.63
CA LYS A 122 -10.15 4.54 5.37
C LYS A 122 -8.81 4.69 6.08
N ALA A 123 -8.20 5.87 6.05
CA ALA A 123 -6.90 6.11 6.70
C ALA A 123 -6.90 5.68 8.18
N SER A 124 -7.99 5.96 8.90
CA SER A 124 -8.17 5.55 10.31
C SER A 124 -8.32 4.05 10.53
N ASP A 125 -8.58 3.27 9.48
CA ASP A 125 -8.70 1.81 9.54
C ASP A 125 -7.37 1.09 9.34
N ILE A 126 -6.31 1.80 8.88
CA ILE A 126 -4.97 1.23 8.76
C ILE A 126 -4.34 1.15 10.16
N ILE A 127 -3.73 0.00 10.46
CA ILE A 127 -3.02 -0.28 11.72
C ILE A 127 -1.54 0.06 11.55
N THR A 128 -0.93 -0.49 10.50
CA THR A 128 0.48 -0.24 10.18
C THR A 128 0.75 -0.38 8.68
N CYS A 129 1.86 0.17 8.23
CA CYS A 129 2.44 -0.06 6.91
C CYS A 129 3.88 -0.47 7.13
N GLN A 130 4.26 -1.68 6.73
CA GLN A 130 5.60 -2.21 6.90
C GLN A 130 5.90 -3.21 5.79
N GLU A 131 7.18 -3.40 5.45
CA GLU A 131 7.62 -4.37 4.44
C GLU A 131 6.84 -4.27 3.12
N GLY A 132 6.47 -3.05 2.70
CA GLY A 132 5.73 -2.85 1.46
C GLY A 132 4.29 -3.35 1.48
N LYS A 133 3.60 -3.37 2.62
CA LYS A 133 2.16 -3.68 2.70
C LYS A 133 1.51 -2.92 3.86
N VAL A 134 0.21 -2.68 3.77
CA VAL A 134 -0.59 -2.25 4.92
C VAL A 134 -1.26 -3.43 5.59
N ARG A 135 -1.46 -3.31 6.90
CA ARG A 135 -2.36 -4.14 7.69
C ARG A 135 -3.47 -3.26 8.24
N CYS A 136 -4.73 -3.64 8.05
CA CYS A 136 -5.88 -2.80 8.36
C CYS A 136 -7.03 -3.57 9.02
N LYS A 137 -7.89 -2.82 9.70
CA LYS A 137 -9.09 -3.29 10.42
C LYS A 137 -10.25 -3.58 9.47
N ALA A 138 -10.33 -2.83 8.37
CA ALA A 138 -11.43 -2.90 7.44
C ALA A 138 -11.04 -2.44 6.04
N VAL A 139 -11.68 -3.02 5.03
CA VAL A 139 -11.56 -2.60 3.64
C VAL A 139 -12.94 -2.62 2.97
N THR A 140 -13.16 -1.76 1.99
CA THR A 140 -14.29 -1.87 1.05
C THR A 140 -13.76 -2.43 -0.26
N THR A 141 -14.31 -3.53 -0.74
CA THR A 141 -13.98 -4.05 -2.08
C THR A 141 -14.61 -3.16 -3.12
N ILE A 142 -13.81 -2.65 -4.06
CA ILE A 142 -14.30 -1.86 -5.18
C ILE A 142 -14.73 -2.79 -6.31
N GLY A 143 -13.89 -3.76 -6.65
CA GLY A 143 -14.08 -4.65 -7.78
C GLY A 143 -12.81 -5.41 -8.12
N GLU A 144 -12.96 -6.40 -8.99
CA GLU A 144 -11.87 -7.06 -9.70
C GLU A 144 -11.09 -6.07 -10.56
N VAL A 145 -9.78 -6.28 -10.66
CA VAL A 145 -8.93 -5.59 -11.62
C VAL A 145 -8.98 -6.40 -12.91
N GLU A 146 -9.60 -5.85 -13.94
CA GLU A 146 -9.51 -6.39 -15.29
C GLU A 146 -8.05 -6.27 -15.77
N SER A 147 -7.46 -7.38 -16.20
CA SER A 147 -6.17 -7.38 -16.87
C SER A 147 -6.31 -7.98 -18.25
N ASP A 148 -6.32 -7.14 -19.28
CA ASP A 148 -6.07 -7.55 -20.68
C ASP A 148 -4.58 -7.79 -20.95
N ILE A 149 -3.74 -7.74 -19.90
CA ILE A 149 -2.30 -7.93 -20.01
C ILE A 149 -2.00 -9.40 -19.70
N GLU A 150 -1.83 -10.19 -20.77
CA GLU A 150 -1.05 -11.43 -20.69
C GLU A 150 0.37 -11.05 -20.22
N LEU A 151 0.76 -11.54 -19.05
CA LEU A 151 2.13 -11.40 -18.52
C LEU A 151 3.10 -12.32 -19.24
#